data_AF-A0A9D2VZH6-F1
#
_entry.id   AF-A0A9D2VZH6-F1
#
_cell.length_a   1.000
_cell.length_b   1.000
_cell.length_c   1.000
_cell.angle_alpha   90.00
_cell.angle_beta   90.00
_cell.angle_gamma   90.00
#
_symmetry.space_group_name_H-M   'P 1'
#
loop_
_entity.id
_entity.type
_entity.pdbx_description
1 polymer ?
#
loop_
_entity_poly.entity_id
_entity_poly.type
_entity_poly.pdbx_seq_one_letter_code
_entity_poly.pdbx_strand_id
1 'polypeptide(L)' 'MTEEIELPEAVDRAIDECIRENVLRDFLMEHRAEARAMSIFEYDQERHMQQEREAGIEKGKEQLLHR' A
#
# COMPACT_ATOMS: atom_id res chain seq x y z
N MET A 1 21.51 13.86 -8.90
CA MET A 1 20.07 14.14 -8.68
C MET A 1 19.41 12.79 -8.61
N THR A 2 18.89 12.40 -7.46
CA THR A 2 18.02 11.22 -7.37
C THR A 2 16.73 11.61 -8.09
N GLU A 3 16.46 11.01 -9.23
CA GLU A 3 15.18 11.19 -9.90
C GLU A 3 14.09 10.73 -8.93
N GLU A 4 13.20 11.63 -8.56
CA GLU A 4 12.02 11.33 -7.76
C GLU A 4 11.07 10.54 -8.67
N ILE A 5 11.33 9.25 -8.80
CA ILE A 5 10.49 8.33 -9.57
C ILE A 5 9.20 8.16 -8.77
N GLU A 6 8.05 8.33 -9.42
CA GLU A 6 6.76 8.09 -8.78
C GLU A 6 6.70 6.63 -8.30
N LEU A 7 6.15 6.40 -7.10
CA LEU A 7 6.08 5.07 -6.48
C LEU A 7 5.58 3.97 -7.45
N PRO A 8 4.54 4.19 -8.28
CA PRO A 8 4.08 3.17 -9.22
C PRO A 8 5.13 2.78 -10.26
N GLU A 9 5.90 3.76 -10.76
CA GLU A 9 6.96 3.54 -11.74
C GLU A 9 8.17 2.84 -11.09
N ALA A 10 8.51 3.19 -9.85
CA ALA A 10 9.56 2.51 -9.09
C ALA A 10 9.21 1.03 -8.86
N VAL A 11 7.94 0.73 -8.55
CA VAL A 11 7.45 -0.66 -8.38
C VAL A 11 7.51 -1.42 -9.71
N ASP A 12 7.08 -0.82 -10.82
CA ASP A 12 7.15 -1.46 -12.13
C ASP A 12 8.60 -1.80 -12.53
N ARG A 13 9.54 -0.88 -12.26
CA ARG A 13 10.97 -1.11 -12.50
C ARG A 13 11.54 -2.25 -11.66
N ALA A 14 11.17 -2.32 -10.38
CA ALA A 14 11.62 -3.40 -9.49
C ALA A 14 11.10 -4.76 -9.94
N ILE A 15 9.85 -4.84 -10.41
CA ILE A 15 9.28 -6.06 -10.97
C ILE A 15 10.03 -6.49 -12.23
N ASP A 16 10.34 -5.55 -13.13
CA ASP A 16 11.10 -5.84 -14.35
C ASP A 16 12.53 -6.30 -14.08
N GLU A 17 13.18 -5.70 -13.08
CA GLU A 17 14.50 -6.13 -12.59
C GLU A 17 14.47 -7.56 -12.07
N CYS A 18 13.51 -7.90 -11.19
CA CYS A 18 13.36 -9.24 -10.66
C CYS A 18 13.13 -10.29 -11.76
N ILE A 19 12.25 -10.01 -12.74
CA ILE A 19 12.02 -10.90 -13.88
C ILE A 19 13.31 -11.12 -14.69
N ARG A 20 14.05 -10.04 -14.97
CA ARG A 20 15.30 -10.07 -15.73
C ARG A 20 16.42 -10.84 -15.01
N GLU A 21 16.48 -10.73 -13.69
CA GLU A 21 17.46 -11.42 -12.84
C GLU A 21 17.03 -12.84 -12.45
N ASN A 22 15.92 -13.32 -13.01
CA ASN A 22 15.35 -14.63 -12.73
C ASN A 22 14.93 -14.84 -11.27
N VAL A 23 14.61 -13.74 -10.57
CA VAL A 23 14.10 -13.71 -9.19
C VAL A 23 12.58 -13.67 -9.24
N LEU A 24 11.93 -14.71 -8.69
CA LEU A 24 10.46 -14.85 -8.73
C LEU A 24 9.88 -14.72 -10.14
N ARG A 25 10.67 -15.01 -11.19
CA ARG A 25 10.33 -14.72 -12.58
C ARG A 25 8.97 -15.25 -12.99
N ASP A 26 8.72 -16.54 -12.79
CA ASP A 26 7.48 -17.16 -13.24
C ASP A 26 6.27 -16.63 -12.47
N PHE A 27 6.43 -16.41 -11.16
CA PHE A 27 5.42 -15.78 -10.31
C PHE A 27 5.11 -14.34 -10.75
N LEU A 28 6.13 -13.51 -10.97
CA LEU A 28 5.95 -12.10 -11.37
C LEU A 28 5.45 -11.97 -12.81
N MET A 29 5.76 -12.92 -13.69
CA MET A 29 5.19 -12.97 -15.04
C MET A 29 3.71 -13.33 -15.01
N GLU A 30 3.29 -14.27 -14.16
CA GLU A 30 1.89 -14.71 -14.03
C GLU A 30 1.04 -13.70 -13.25
N HIS A 31 1.60 -13.10 -12.18
CA HIS A 31 0.88 -12.27 -11.21
C HIS A 31 1.30 -10.80 -11.21
N ARG A 32 1.81 -10.27 -12.33
CA ARG A 32 2.36 -8.90 -12.41
C ARG A 32 1.43 -7.83 -11.86
N ALA A 33 0.17 -7.83 -12.30
CA ALA A 33 -0.80 -6.81 -11.93
C ALA A 33 -1.17 -6.88 -10.43
N GLU A 34 -1.28 -8.08 -9.88
CA GLU A 34 -1.55 -8.32 -8.48
C GLU A 34 -0.35 -7.93 -7.62
N ALA A 35 0.86 -8.39 -7.96
CA ALA A 35 2.09 -8.02 -7.27
C ALA A 35 2.31 -6.50 -7.25
N ARG A 36 2.01 -5.82 -8.37
CA ARG A 36 2.04 -4.36 -8.47
C ARG A 36 1.01 -3.70 -7.56
N ALA A 37 -0.24 -4.16 -7.61
CA ALA A 37 -1.31 -3.61 -6.80
C ALA A 37 -1.02 -3.79 -5.30
N MET A 38 -0.56 -4.97 -4.91
CA MET A 38 -0.21 -5.27 -3.53
C MET A 38 0.96 -4.40 -3.04
N SER A 39 2.01 -4.28 -3.86
CA SER A 39 3.17 -3.44 -3.50
C SER A 39 2.87 -1.94 -3.41
N ILE A 40 1.81 -1.46 -4.08
CA ILE A 40 1.41 -0.03 -4.07
C ILE A 40 0.32 0.24 -3.03
N PHE A 41 -0.59 -0.71 -2.80
CA PHE A 41 -1.85 -0.47 -2.09
C PHE A 41 -2.07 -1.34 -0.86
N GLU A 42 -1.25 -2.36 -0.61
CA GLU A 42 -1.58 -3.33 0.43
C GLU A 42 -1.34 -2.78 1.85
N TYR A 43 -2.45 -2.77 2.60
CA TYR A 43 -2.62 -2.50 4.03
C TYR A 43 -1.70 -1.42 4.64
N ASP A 44 -2.15 -0.18 4.53
CA ASP A 44 -1.64 0.93 5.32
C ASP A 44 -2.13 0.84 6.78
N GLN A 45 -1.33 0.17 7.63
CA GLN A 45 -1.54 0.06 9.08
C GLN A 45 -1.80 1.45 9.72
N GLU A 46 -1.13 2.50 9.24
CA GLU A 46 -1.27 3.85 9.80
C GLU A 46 -2.66 4.41 9.50
N ARG A 47 -3.15 4.25 8.27
CA ARG A 47 -4.52 4.64 7.93
C ARG A 47 -5.56 3.86 8.72
N HIS A 48 -5.34 2.58 8.93
CA HIS A 48 -6.25 1.75 9.73
C HIS A 48 -6.29 2.23 11.20
N MET A 49 -5.13 2.47 11.81
CA MET A 49 -5.05 3.01 13.19
C MET A 49 -5.62 4.42 13.30
N GLN A 50 -5.42 5.27 12.29
CA GLN A 50 -5.98 6.61 12.24
C GLN A 50 -7.52 6.57 12.19
N GLN A 51 -8.09 5.70 11.36
CA GLN A 51 -9.54 5.51 11.27
C GLN A 51 -10.13 5.00 12.60
N GLU A 52 -9.48 4.06 13.28
CA GLU A 52 -9.93 3.59 14.59
C GLU A 52 -9.90 4.69 15.65
N ARG A 53 -8.83 5.51 15.65
CA ARG A 53 -8.69 6.65 16.56
C ARG A 53 -9.79 7.69 16.32
N GLU A 54 -10.05 8.04 15.07
CA GLU A 54 -11.11 8.99 14.70
C GLU A 54 -12.50 8.47 15.08
N ALA A 55 -12.79 7.20 14.80
CA ALA A 55 -14.04 6.57 15.19
C ALA A 55 -14.24 6.55 16.72
N GLY A 56 -13.15 6.34 17.49
CA GLY A 56 -13.17 6.43 18.94
C GLY A 56 -13.49 7.83 19.47
N ILE A 57 -12.90 8.86 18.85
CA ILE A 57 -13.17 10.27 19.20
C ILE A 57 -14.62 10.63 18.89
N GLU A 58 -15.13 10.23 17.73
CA GLU A 58 -16.50 10.57 17.30
C GLU A 58 -17.55 9.91 18.21
N LYS A 59 -17.39 8.63 18.53
CA LYS A 59 -18.24 7.94 19.50
C LYS A 59 -18.21 8.62 20.88
N GLY A 60 -17.04 9.08 21.32
CA GLY A 60 -16.91 9.81 22.58
C GLY A 60 -17.68 11.13 22.58
N LYS A 61 -17.66 11.88 21.46
CA LYS A 61 -18.43 13.12 21.31
C LYS A 61 -19.93 12.86 21.29
N GLU A 62 -20.38 11.85 20.54
CA GLU A 62 -21.78 11.45 20.46
C GLU A 62 -22.34 11.06 21.85
N GLN A 63 -21.55 10.31 22.63
CA GLN A 63 -21.93 9.95 24.00
C GLN A 63 -22.01 11.14 24.96
N LEU A 64 -21.22 12.20 24.76
CA LEU A 64 -21.29 13.43 25.56
C LEU A 64 -22.47 14.31 25.17
N LEU A 65 -22.88 14.29 23.90
CA LEU A 65 -24.03 15.05 23.39
C LEU A 65 -25.38 14.42 23.77
N HIS A 66 -25.40 13.12 24.06
CA HIS A 66 -26.59 12.39 24.49
C HIS A 66 -26.74 12.26 26.02
N ARG A 67 -25.97 13.05 26.80
CA ARG A 67 -26.04 13.11 28.26
C ARG A 67 -26.65 14.43 28.72
#